data_AF-A0A9D6KA45-F1
#
_entry.id   AF-A0A9D6KA45-F1
#
_cell.length_a   1.000
_cell.length_b   1.000
_cell.length_c   1.000
_cell.angle_alpha   90.00
_cell.angle_beta   90.00
_cell.angle_gamma   90.00
#
_symmetry.space_group_name_H-M   'P 1'
#
loop_
_entity.id
_entity.type
_entity.pdbx_description
1 polymer ?
#
loop_
_entity_poly.entity_id
_entity_poly.type
_entity_poly.pdbx_seq_one_letter_code
_entity_poly.pdbx_strand_id
1 'polypeptide(L)' 'MRTIVDLPKEQLQVLSSLCEKEKISRAEAIRRAVNKLLAEASVGSLESAFGIWKHKKLSSRQYVERLRLEWSDR' A
#
# COMPACT_ATOMS: atom_id res chain seq x y z
N MET A 1 -0.70 -2.29 -14.72
CA MET A 1 -1.74 -3.34 -14.80
C MET A 1 -3.05 -2.71 -15.24
N ARG A 2 -3.88 -3.41 -16.02
CA ARG A 2 -5.22 -2.94 -16.44
C ARG A 2 -6.28 -3.83 -15.79
N THR A 3 -7.28 -3.20 -15.19
CA THR A 3 -8.41 -3.88 -14.54
C THR A 3 -9.70 -3.28 -15.10
N ILE A 4 -10.71 -4.13 -15.33
CA ILE A 4 -12.05 -3.70 -15.74
C ILE A 4 -12.93 -3.75 -14.49
N VAL A 5 -13.67 -2.68 -14.23
CA VAL A 5 -14.57 -2.56 -13.09
C VAL A 5 -15.91 -2.01 -13.57
N ASP A 6 -16.99 -2.57 -13.04
CA ASP A 6 -18.34 -2.08 -13.30
C ASP A 6 -18.69 -0.99 -12.29
N LEU A 7 -19.24 0.12 -12.79
CA LEU A 7 -19.68 1.25 -11.99
C LEU A 7 -21.13 1.59 -12.36
N PRO A 8 -22.00 1.89 -11.38
CA PRO A 8 -23.32 2.45 -11.61
C PRO A 8 -23.26 3.70 -12.52
N LYS A 9 -24.29 3.88 -13.35
CA LYS A 9 -24.34 4.99 -14.30
C LYS A 9 -24.33 6.35 -13.60
N GLU A 10 -24.95 6.46 -12.44
CA GLU A 10 -24.99 7.67 -11.64
C GLU A 10 -23.57 8.07 -11.18
N GLN A 11 -22.77 7.09 -10.77
CA GLN A 11 -21.38 7.33 -10.35
C GLN A 11 -20.51 7.79 -11.52
N LEU A 12 -20.73 7.24 -12.72
CA LEU A 12 -20.00 7.66 -13.93
C LEU A 12 -20.27 9.13 -14.28
N GLN A 13 -21.52 9.60 -14.15
CA GLN A 13 -21.88 11.00 -14.43
C GLN A 13 -21.19 11.96 -13.45
N VAL A 14 -21.25 11.64 -12.15
CA VAL A 14 -20.59 12.45 -11.12
C VAL A 14 -19.07 12.46 -11.32
N LEU A 15 -18.48 11.31 -11.67
CA LEU A 15 -17.04 11.20 -11.94
C LEU A 15 -16.64 12.03 -13.16
N SER A 16 -17.44 12.05 -14.24
CA SER A 16 -17.14 12.89 -15.42
C SER A 16 -17.15 14.37 -15.08
N SER A 17 -18.15 14.85 -14.34
CA SER A 17 -18.21 16.25 -13.92
C SER A 17 -17.04 16.64 -13.02
N LEU A 18 -16.59 15.74 -12.15
CA LEU A 18 -15.40 15.95 -11.32
C LEU A 18 -14.12 16.03 -12.18
N CYS A 19 -13.96 15.13 -13.16
CA CYS A 19 -12.81 15.12 -14.06
C CYS A 19 -12.73 16.42 -14.89
N GLU A 20 -13.86 16.92 -15.37
CA GLU A 20 -13.95 18.19 -16.11
C GLU A 20 -13.56 19.38 -15.22
N LYS A 21 -14.12 19.44 -14.01
CA LYS A 21 -13.85 20.51 -13.04
C LYS A 21 -12.37 20.55 -12.64
N GLU A 22 -11.76 19.39 -12.40
CA GLU A 22 -10.35 19.29 -11.98
C GLU A 22 -9.37 19.22 -13.15
N LYS A 23 -9.85 19.15 -14.40
CA LYS A 23 -9.04 18.96 -15.62
C LYS A 23 -8.12 17.75 -15.55
N ILE A 24 -8.61 16.64 -15.00
CA ILE A 24 -7.88 15.38 -14.88
C ILE A 24 -8.52 14.27 -15.71
N SER A 25 -7.73 13.25 -16.05
CA SER A 25 -8.27 12.06 -16.72
C SER A 25 -9.09 11.21 -15.74
N ARG A 26 -10.07 10.45 -16.28
CA ARG A 26 -10.83 9.46 -15.50
C ARG A 26 -9.93 8.45 -14.77
N ALA A 27 -8.87 7.99 -15.44
CA ALA A 27 -7.91 7.06 -14.84
C ALA A 27 -7.19 7.68 -13.64
N GLU A 28 -6.87 8.96 -13.71
CA GLU A 28 -6.25 9.70 -12.60
C GLU A 28 -7.20 9.85 -11.42
N ALA A 29 -8.46 10.19 -11.67
CA ALA A 29 -9.48 10.26 -10.63
C ALA A 29 -9.63 8.92 -9.88
N ILE A 30 -9.67 7.80 -10.62
CA ILE A 30 -9.73 6.46 -10.02
C ILE A 30 -8.46 6.13 -9.23
N ARG A 31 -7.26 6.47 -9.73
CA ARG A 31 -6.02 6.28 -8.97
C ARG A 31 -6.03 7.05 -7.64
N ARG A 32 -6.47 8.30 -7.65
CA ARG A 32 -6.60 9.11 -6.43
C ARG A 32 -7.61 8.51 -5.45
N ALA A 33 -8.75 8.03 -5.95
CA ALA A 33 -9.76 7.38 -5.12
C ALA A 33 -9.21 6.11 -4.45
N VAL A 34 -8.51 5.26 -5.20
CA VAL A 34 -7.87 4.04 -4.67
C VAL A 34 -6.80 4.39 -3.63
N ASN A 35 -5.92 5.37 -3.92
CA ASN A 35 -4.91 5.81 -2.96
C ASN A 35 -5.53 6.32 -1.66
N LYS A 36 -6.61 7.10 -1.76
CA LYS A 36 -7.34 7.62 -0.60
C LYS A 36 -7.97 6.48 0.22
N LEU A 37 -8.62 5.53 -0.45
CA LEU A 37 -9.19 4.34 0.19
C LEU A 37 -8.12 3.52 0.91
N LEU A 38 -6.95 3.31 0.28
CA LEU A 38 -5.84 2.57 0.90
C LEU A 38 -5.25 3.32 2.09
N ALA A 39 -5.11 4.65 2.01
CA ALA A 39 -4.66 5.46 3.12
C ALA A 39 -5.64 5.38 4.31
N GLU A 40 -6.94 5.49 4.04
CA GLU A 40 -8.01 5.33 5.03
C GLU A 40 -8.11 3.91 5.59
N ALA A 41 -7.78 2.88 4.80
CA ALA A 41 -7.73 1.49 5.27
C ALA A 41 -6.45 1.19 6.06
N SER A 42 -5.38 1.95 5.83
CA SER A 42 -4.07 1.76 6.46
C SER A 42 -3.96 2.27 7.90
N VAL A 43 -5.06 2.36 8.65
CA VAL A 43 -5.11 2.77 10.08
C VAL A 43 -4.28 1.83 11.01
N GLY A 44 -3.43 0.94 10.50
CA GLY A 44 -2.57 0.12 11.37
C GLY A 44 -1.31 -0.53 10.82
N SER A 45 -1.04 -0.64 9.52
CA SER A 45 0.02 -1.58 9.10
C SER A 45 0.66 -1.28 7.75
N LEU A 46 1.86 -0.69 7.79
CA LEU A 46 3.06 -1.11 7.02
C LEU A 46 4.22 -0.15 7.28
N GLU A 47 3.97 1.15 7.46
CA GLU A 47 5.02 2.10 7.87
C GLU A 47 5.55 1.82 9.28
N SER A 48 4.72 1.29 10.19
CA SER A 48 5.20 0.75 11.46
C SER A 48 6.08 -0.49 11.24
N ALA A 49 5.77 -1.35 10.26
CA ALA A 49 6.55 -2.56 9.99
C ALA A 49 7.98 -2.26 9.48
N PHE A 50 8.14 -1.24 8.64
CA PHE A 50 9.45 -0.72 8.22
C PHE A 50 10.09 0.16 9.32
N GLY A 51 10.34 -0.41 10.50
CA GLY A 51 10.93 0.35 11.61
C GLY A 51 10.85 -0.30 12.98
N ILE A 52 10.02 -1.34 13.15
CA ILE A 52 9.92 -2.11 14.42
C ILE A 52 11.28 -2.68 14.87
N TRP A 53 12.26 -2.84 13.99
CA TRP A 53 13.56 -3.38 14.37
C TRP A 53 14.62 -2.29 14.59
N LYS A 54 14.31 -1.02 14.31
CA LYS A 54 15.26 0.10 14.43
C LYS A 54 15.74 0.32 15.87
N HIS A 55 14.88 0.06 16.86
CA HIS A 55 15.23 0.16 18.29
C HIS A 55 15.93 -1.08 18.83
N LYS A 56 15.91 -2.20 18.10
CA LYS A 56 16.72 -3.37 18.44
C LYS A 56 18.12 -3.13 17.86
N LYS A 57 19.12 -2.91 18.72
CA LYS A 57 20.55 -2.87 18.33
C LYS A 57 21.04 -4.28 17.96
N LEU A 58 20.46 -4.86 16.91
CA LEU A 58 20.82 -6.19 16.42
C LEU A 58 21.75 -6.03 15.22
N SER A 59 22.95 -6.58 15.32
CA SER A 59 23.80 -6.79 14.15
C SER A 59 23.17 -7.87 13.29
N SER A 60 22.76 -7.50 12.07
CA SER A 60 22.09 -8.42 11.13
C SER A 60 22.92 -9.69 10.89
N ARG A 61 24.25 -9.57 10.86
CA ARG A 61 25.16 -10.71 10.65
C ARG A 61 25.18 -11.66 11.84
N GLN A 62 25.32 -11.13 13.05
CA GLN A 62 25.35 -11.95 14.27
C GLN A 62 24.01 -12.65 14.52
N TYR A 63 22.91 -11.98 14.18
CA TYR A 63 21.57 -12.55 14.30
C TYR A 63 21.35 -13.73 13.32
N VAL A 64 21.77 -13.57 12.06
CA VAL A 64 21.68 -14.63 11.06
C VAL A 64 22.64 -15.79 11.36
N GLU A 65 23.86 -15.52 11.83
CA GLU A 65 24.80 -16.56 12.27
C GLU A 65 24.23 -17.38 13.43
N ARG A 66 23.64 -16.73 14.44
CA ARG A 66 22.97 -17.43 15.55
C ARG A 66 21.84 -18.35 15.07
N LEU A 67 20.96 -17.85 14.21
CA LEU A 67 19.84 -18.63 13.66
C LEU A 67 20.31 -19.83 12.83
N ARG A 68 21.44 -19.71 12.13
CA ARG A 68 22.03 -20.82 11.36
C ARG A 68 22.65 -21.89 12.26
N LEU A 69 23.26 -21.47 13.38
CA LEU A 69 23.82 -22.39 14.36
C LEU A 69 22.73 -23.29 14.97
N GLU A 70 21.50 -22.79 15.14
CA GLU A 70 20.36 -23.58 15.64
C GLU A 70 19.99 -24.77 14.73
N TRP A 71 20.41 -24.76 13.46
CA TRP A 71 20.17 -25.85 12.50
C TRP A 71 21.43 -26.67 12.21
N SER A 72 22.57 -26.32 12.81
CA SER A 72 23.86 -26.98 12.58
C SER A 72 24.07 -28.22 13.43
N ASP A 73 23.29 -28.37 14.51
CA ASP A 73 23.33 -29.49 15.46
C ASP A 73 22.32 -30.61 15.11
N ARG A 74 22.00 -30.79 13.82
CA ARG A 74 21.20 -31.91 13.31
C ARG A 74 21.92 -32.68 12.21
#